data_AF-A0A9E3SDJ0-F1
#
_entry.id   AF-A0A9E3SDJ0-F1
#
_cell.length_a   1.000
_cell.length_b   1.000
_cell.length_c   1.000
_cell.angle_alpha   90.00
_cell.angle_beta   90.00
_cell.angle_gamma   90.00
#
_symmetry.space_group_name_H-M   'P 1'
#
loop_
_entity.id
_entity.type
_entity.pdbx_description
1 polymer ?
#
loop_
_entity_poly.entity_id
_entity_poly.type
_entity_poly.pdbx_seq_one_letter_code
_entity_poly.pdbx_strand_id
1 'polypeptide(L)'
;MRLLPFILALLLFSTACQKAEKTKAKPVVLLTETQMVELITDVQLLEAALNHRRNLGQNINELKLLWFNQLFEKHHLTDVIFEENISYYNEQPAVMEQILEEVLANIIQEQAQLKKVEPEKESE
;
A
#
# COMPACT_ATOMS: atom_id res chain seq x y z
N MET A 1 -20.94 40.03 -29.98
CA MET A 1 -20.68 39.52 -28.61
C MET A 1 -21.41 38.19 -28.32
N ARG A 2 -21.27 37.16 -29.19
CA ARG A 2 -21.91 35.83 -28.98
C ARG A 2 -20.91 34.65 -29.04
N LEU A 3 -19.61 34.95 -29.02
CA LEU A 3 -18.54 33.93 -29.03
C LEU A 3 -17.93 33.69 -27.63
N LEU A 4 -18.23 34.58 -26.67
CA LEU A 4 -17.78 34.47 -25.28
C LEU A 4 -18.17 33.14 -24.59
N PRO A 5 -19.41 32.62 -24.74
CA PRO A 5 -19.74 31.33 -24.12
C PRO A 5 -19.05 30.14 -24.81
N PHE A 6 -18.74 30.25 -26.10
CA PHE A 6 -18.02 29.20 -26.85
C PHE A 6 -16.54 29.12 -26.45
N ILE A 7 -15.90 30.26 -26.19
CA ILE A 7 -14.52 30.34 -25.71
C ILE A 7 -14.40 29.80 -24.28
N LEU A 8 -15.39 30.06 -23.42
CA LEU A 8 -15.42 29.55 -22.04
C LEU A 8 -15.62 28.03 -21.99
N ALA A 9 -16.43 27.47 -22.90
CA ALA A 9 -16.60 26.01 -23.02
C ALA A 9 -15.33 25.31 -23.52
N LEU A 10 -14.58 25.94 -24.45
CA LEU A 10 -13.33 25.38 -24.98
C LEU A 10 -12.19 25.35 -23.94
N LEU A 11 -12.18 26.31 -23.02
CA LEU A 11 -11.23 26.39 -21.90
C LEU A 11 -11.47 25.31 -20.81
N LEU A 12 -12.68 24.74 -20.72
CA LEU A 12 -13.00 23.68 -19.77
C LEU A 12 -12.57 22.28 -20.24
N PHE A 13 -12.25 22.11 -21.53
CA PHE A 13 -11.80 20.81 -22.08
C PHE A 13 -10.27 20.68 -22.20
N SER A 14 -9.49 21.75 -21.96
CA SER A 14 -8.03 21.74 -22.18
C SER A 14 -7.20 21.32 -20.96
N THR A 15 -7.81 20.90 -19.86
CA THR A 15 -7.10 20.25 -18.73
C THR A 15 -7.10 18.72 -18.84
N ALA A 16 -7.08 18.18 -20.06
CA ALA A 16 -6.58 16.83 -20.27
C ALA A 16 -5.07 16.88 -20.04
N CYS A 17 -4.67 16.65 -18.79
CA CYS A 17 -3.30 16.51 -18.36
C CYS A 17 -2.57 15.58 -19.33
N GLN A 18 -1.72 16.14 -20.19
CA GLN A 18 -0.71 15.34 -20.88
C GLN A 18 0.12 14.73 -19.76
N LYS A 19 -0.13 13.46 -19.46
CA LYS A 19 0.80 12.61 -18.73
C LYS A 19 2.06 12.58 -19.57
N ALA A 20 2.95 13.54 -19.35
CA ALA A 20 4.35 13.33 -19.62
C ALA A 20 4.69 12.08 -18.81
N GLU A 21 4.94 10.97 -19.50
CA GLU A 21 5.50 9.75 -18.89
C GLU A 21 6.89 10.11 -18.36
N LYS A 22 6.92 10.79 -17.21
CA LYS A 22 8.07 10.77 -16.34
C LYS A 22 7.98 9.43 -15.65
N THR A 23 8.40 8.38 -16.35
CA THR A 23 8.74 7.13 -15.70
C THR A 23 9.72 7.49 -14.59
N LYS A 24 9.27 7.42 -13.34
CA LYS A 24 10.17 7.63 -12.21
C LYS A 24 11.33 6.65 -12.37
N ALA A 25 12.53 7.12 -12.04
CA ALA A 25 13.74 6.33 -12.21
C ALA A 25 13.55 4.98 -11.50
N LYS A 26 13.90 3.90 -12.21
CA LYS A 26 13.88 2.55 -11.66
C LYS A 26 14.73 2.54 -10.37
N PRO A 27 14.22 2.03 -9.24
CA PRO A 27 14.98 1.92 -8.00
C PRO A 27 16.30 1.17 -8.21
N VAL A 28 17.32 1.52 -7.43
CA VAL A 28 18.62 0.82 -7.47
C VAL A 28 18.44 -0.65 -7.08
N VAL A 29 17.58 -0.89 -6.09
CA VAL A 29 17.14 -2.23 -5.68
C VAL A 29 15.66 -2.35 -6.04
N LEU A 30 15.36 -3.00 -7.16
CA LEU A 30 13.98 -3.28 -7.58
C LEU A 30 13.52 -4.61 -6.98
N LEU A 31 12.48 -4.56 -6.16
CA LEU A 31 11.77 -5.74 -5.66
C LEU A 31 10.91 -6.34 -6.77
N THR A 32 10.75 -7.65 -6.75
CA THR A 32 9.77 -8.33 -7.62
C THR A 32 8.35 -8.08 -7.13
N GLU A 33 7.35 -8.31 -7.98
CA GLU A 33 5.94 -8.21 -7.59
C GLU A 33 5.62 -9.11 -6.40
N THR A 34 6.13 -10.35 -6.39
CA THR A 34 5.99 -11.28 -5.25
C THR A 34 6.62 -10.72 -3.96
N GLN A 35 7.82 -10.14 -4.04
CA GLN A 35 8.44 -9.50 -2.88
C GLN A 35 7.63 -8.30 -2.39
N MET A 36 7.02 -7.53 -3.30
CA MET A 36 6.13 -6.43 -2.94
C MET A 36 4.85 -6.93 -2.28
N VAL A 37 4.26 -8.03 -2.77
CA VAL A 37 3.09 -8.67 -2.17
C VAL A 37 3.40 -9.09 -0.73
N GLU A 38 4.49 -9.84 -0.51
CA GLU A 38 4.89 -10.28 0.83
C GLU A 38 5.17 -9.10 1.77
N LEU A 39 5.93 -8.09 1.30
CA LEU A 39 6.28 -6.92 2.08
C LEU A 39 5.06 -6.07 2.45
N ILE A 40 4.17 -5.79 1.48
CA ILE A 40 2.97 -4.99 1.73
C ILE A 40 2.01 -5.76 2.64
N THR A 41 1.85 -7.07 2.48
CA THR A 41 1.06 -7.90 3.40
C THR A 41 1.54 -7.72 4.84
N ASP A 42 2.85 -7.87 5.09
CA ASP A 42 3.43 -7.67 6.43
C ASP A 42 3.23 -6.24 6.95
N VAL A 43 3.37 -5.22 6.09
CA VAL A 43 3.12 -3.82 6.46
C VAL A 43 1.67 -3.63 6.89
N GLN A 44 0.70 -4.15 6.14
CA GLN A 44 -0.73 -4.03 6.48
C GLN A 44 -1.07 -4.71 7.81
N LEU A 45 -0.51 -5.88 8.07
CA LEU A 45 -0.70 -6.61 9.33
C LEU A 45 -0.08 -5.85 10.52
N LEU A 46 1.12 -5.31 10.34
CA LEU A 46 1.80 -4.49 11.35
C LEU A 46 0.99 -3.23 11.65
N GLU A 47 0.52 -2.52 10.63
CA GLU A 47 -0.34 -1.35 10.80
C GLU A 47 -1.66 -1.70 11.50
N ALA A 48 -2.29 -2.82 11.14
CA ALA A 48 -3.49 -3.30 11.83
C ALA A 48 -3.23 -3.55 13.32
N ALA A 49 -2.11 -4.18 13.68
CA ALA A 49 -1.72 -4.42 15.06
C ALA A 49 -1.44 -3.11 15.83
N LEU A 50 -0.72 -2.16 15.22
CA LEU A 50 -0.49 -0.84 15.80
C LEU A 50 -1.78 -0.04 15.99
N ASN A 51 -2.67 -0.07 14.99
CA ASN A 51 -3.95 0.60 15.02
C ASN A 51 -4.84 0.03 16.12
N HIS A 52 -4.88 -1.30 16.29
CA HIS A 52 -5.59 -1.95 17.39
C HIS A 52 -5.09 -1.44 18.75
N ARG A 53 -3.77 -1.41 18.97
CA ARG A 53 -3.18 -0.89 20.22
C ARG A 53 -3.51 0.58 20.46
N ARG A 54 -3.42 1.41 19.42
CA ARG A 54 -3.80 2.83 19.50
C ARG A 54 -5.27 2.98 19.91
N ASN A 55 -6.17 2.16 19.36
CA ASN A 55 -7.60 2.18 19.70
C ASN A 55 -7.86 1.79 21.16
N LEU A 56 -6.98 0.99 21.77
CA LEU A 56 -6.99 0.68 23.20
C LEU A 56 -6.36 1.81 24.07
N GLY A 57 -6.02 2.96 23.49
CA GLY A 57 -5.43 4.10 24.20
C GLY A 57 -3.93 3.97 24.49
N GLN A 58 -3.24 2.99 23.89
CA GLN A 58 -1.80 2.81 24.10
C GLN A 58 -1.00 3.81 23.26
N ASN A 59 0.09 4.36 23.84
CA ASN A 59 1.07 5.11 23.06
C ASN A 59 1.92 4.12 22.24
N ILE A 60 1.92 4.29 20.93
CA ILE A 60 2.58 3.38 20.00
C ILE A 60 3.80 3.99 19.29
N ASN A 61 4.25 5.21 19.64
CA ASN A 61 5.24 5.93 18.84
C ASN A 61 6.59 5.19 18.78
N GLU A 62 7.13 4.80 19.93
CA GLU A 62 8.37 4.01 20.02
C GLU A 62 8.18 2.61 19.45
N LEU A 63 7.03 1.99 19.73
CA LEU A 63 6.69 0.66 19.25
C LEU A 63 6.61 0.61 17.72
N LYS A 64 6.02 1.63 17.09
CA LYS A 64 5.93 1.76 15.64
C LYS A 64 7.32 1.77 15.02
N LEU A 65 8.24 2.60 15.53
CA LEU A 65 9.60 2.67 15.03
C LEU A 65 10.31 1.32 15.15
N LEU A 66 10.23 0.69 16.32
CA LEU A 66 10.84 -0.63 16.56
C LEU A 66 10.29 -1.70 15.61
N TRP A 67 8.97 -1.76 15.43
CA TRP A 67 8.34 -2.79 14.60
C TRP A 67 8.62 -2.61 13.12
N PHE A 68 8.59 -1.37 12.60
CA PHE A 68 8.96 -1.14 11.20
C PHE A 68 10.44 -1.46 10.94
N ASN A 69 11.34 -1.16 11.89
CA ASN A 69 12.74 -1.56 11.78
C ASN A 69 12.87 -3.09 11.69
N GLN A 70 12.19 -3.84 12.55
CA GLN A 70 12.18 -5.30 12.52
C GLN A 70 11.57 -5.87 11.23
N LEU A 71 10.51 -5.24 10.71
CA LEU A 71 9.89 -5.62 9.44
C LEU A 71 10.89 -5.46 8.29
N PHE A 72 11.58 -4.31 8.20
CA PHE A 72 12.57 -4.11 7.15
C PHE A 72 13.78 -5.03 7.31
N GLU A 73 14.23 -5.33 8.53
CA GLU A 73 15.27 -6.34 8.79
C GLU A 73 14.86 -7.74 8.31
N LYS A 74 13.61 -8.16 8.59
CA LYS A 74 13.05 -9.45 8.14
C LYS A 74 13.11 -9.60 6.62
N HIS A 75 12.83 -8.51 5.90
CA HIS A 75 12.84 -8.48 4.43
C HIS A 75 14.20 -8.15 3.82
N HIS A 76 15.22 -7.89 4.65
CA HIS A 76 16.55 -7.41 4.23
C HIS A 76 16.52 -6.09 3.44
N LEU A 77 15.67 -5.16 3.87
CA LEU A 77 15.41 -3.87 3.23
C LEU A 77 15.71 -2.68 4.15
N THR A 78 15.62 -1.49 3.57
CA THR A 78 15.54 -0.22 4.29
C THR A 78 14.21 0.45 3.97
N ASP A 79 13.81 1.42 4.79
CA ASP A 79 12.67 2.30 4.54
C ASP A 79 12.78 3.00 3.17
N VAL A 80 13.97 3.47 2.81
CA VAL A 80 14.25 4.09 1.51
C VAL A 80 13.97 3.13 0.35
N ILE A 81 14.44 1.88 0.44
CA ILE A 81 14.17 0.87 -0.62
C ILE A 81 12.67 0.62 -0.73
N PHE A 82 11.96 0.53 0.38
CA PHE A 82 10.50 0.37 0.37
C PHE A 82 9.80 1.55 -0.32
N GLU A 83 10.14 2.79 0.05
CA GLU A 83 9.54 4.00 -0.53
C GLU A 83 9.81 4.12 -2.04
N GLU A 84 11.04 3.83 -2.48
CA GLU A 84 11.40 3.83 -3.89
C GLU A 84 10.59 2.81 -4.70
N ASN A 85 10.41 1.60 -4.16
CA ASN A 85 9.64 0.54 -4.82
C ASN A 85 8.14 0.83 -4.85
N ILE A 86 7.56 1.32 -3.75
CA ILE A 86 6.17 1.80 -3.74
C ILE A 86 5.98 2.88 -4.79
N SER A 87 6.90 3.85 -4.86
CA SER A 87 6.84 4.89 -5.86
C SER A 87 6.97 4.36 -7.29
N TYR A 88 7.76 3.31 -7.53
CA TYR A 88 7.94 2.69 -8.85
C TYR A 88 6.68 1.95 -9.31
N TYR A 89 6.10 1.13 -8.44
CA TYR A 89 4.90 0.36 -8.78
C TYR A 89 3.65 1.24 -8.89
N ASN A 90 3.57 2.36 -8.15
CA ASN A 90 2.47 3.32 -8.29
C ASN A 90 2.41 4.02 -9.67
N GLU A 91 3.53 4.12 -10.39
CA GLU A 91 3.55 4.60 -11.78
C GLU A 91 3.06 3.54 -12.79
N GLN A 92 2.79 2.32 -12.31
CA GLN A 92 2.30 1.18 -13.10
C GLN A 92 0.98 0.67 -12.51
N PRO A 93 -0.14 1.41 -12.69
CA PRO A 93 -1.38 1.17 -11.95
C PRO A 93 -1.92 -0.26 -12.08
N ALA A 94 -1.86 -0.84 -13.28
CA ALA A 94 -2.32 -2.22 -13.50
C ALA A 94 -1.50 -3.25 -12.72
N VAL A 95 -0.19 -3.04 -12.59
CA VAL A 95 0.69 -3.95 -11.82
C VAL A 95 0.49 -3.74 -10.31
N MET A 96 0.36 -2.50 -9.87
CA MET A 96 0.07 -2.21 -8.45
C MET A 96 -1.30 -2.76 -8.03
N GLU A 97 -2.31 -2.69 -8.91
CA GLU A 97 -3.63 -3.28 -8.67
C GLU A 97 -3.51 -4.78 -8.42
N GLN A 98 -2.76 -5.51 -9.25
CA GLN A 98 -2.50 -6.95 -9.06
C GLN A 98 -1.78 -7.24 -7.73
N ILE A 99 -0.76 -6.47 -7.40
CA ILE A 99 -0.05 -6.59 -6.10
C ILE A 99 -1.04 -6.44 -4.94
N LEU A 100 -1.92 -5.42 -4.98
CA LEU A 100 -2.88 -5.16 -3.91
C LEU A 100 -3.99 -6.23 -3.83
N GLU A 101 -4.42 -6.78 -4.96
CA GLU A 101 -5.35 -7.92 -5.00
C GLU A 101 -4.75 -9.15 -4.32
N GLU A 102 -3.49 -9.46 -4.60
CA GLU A 102 -2.78 -10.58 -3.95
C GLU A 102 -2.54 -10.33 -2.46
N VAL A 103 -2.19 -9.09 -2.07
CA VAL A 103 -2.09 -8.69 -0.66
C VAL A 103 -3.41 -8.94 0.07
N LEU A 104 -4.54 -8.54 -0.54
CA LEU A 104 -5.87 -8.75 0.03
C LEU A 104 -6.17 -10.25 0.17
N ALA A 105 -5.83 -11.05 -0.84
CA ALA A 105 -6.00 -12.50 -0.81
C ALA A 105 -5.20 -13.14 0.35
N ASN A 106 -3.94 -12.74 0.55
CA ASN A 106 -3.12 -13.21 1.66
C ASN A 106 -3.77 -12.90 3.02
N ILE A 107 -4.23 -11.67 3.22
CA ILE A 107 -4.90 -11.24 4.47
C ILE A 107 -6.17 -12.06 4.72
N ILE A 108 -7.01 -12.27 3.69
CA ILE A 108 -8.23 -13.09 3.80
C ILE A 108 -7.88 -14.53 4.18
N GLN A 109 -6.84 -15.08 3.56
CA GLN A 109 -6.37 -16.44 3.85
C GLN A 109 -5.88 -16.57 5.29
N GLU A 110 -5.08 -15.63 5.79
CA GLU A 110 -4.63 -15.61 7.19
C GLU A 110 -5.81 -15.52 8.16
N GLN A 111 -6.77 -14.62 7.91
CA GLN A 111 -7.99 -14.53 8.72
C GLN A 111 -8.77 -15.84 8.75
N ALA A 112 -8.90 -16.52 7.61
CA ALA A 112 -9.58 -17.80 7.51
C ALA A 112 -8.84 -18.91 8.28
N GLN A 113 -7.50 -18.85 8.34
CA GLN A 113 -6.70 -19.78 9.14
C GLN A 113 -6.89 -19.54 10.64
N LEU A 114 -6.88 -18.28 11.09
CA LEU A 114 -7.11 -17.94 12.50
C LEU A 114 -8.48 -18.41 13.00
N LYS A 115 -9.54 -18.21 12.22
CA LYS A 115 -10.90 -18.68 12.55
C LYS A 115 -11.04 -20.19 12.66
N LYS A 116 -10.20 -20.97 11.97
CA LYS A 116 -10.20 -22.44 12.07
C LYS A 116 -9.50 -22.93 13.36
N VAL A 117 -8.64 -22.10 13.94
CA VAL A 117 -7.84 -22.43 15.12
C VAL A 117 -8.52 -21.97 16.41
N GLU A 118 -9.42 -20.99 16.37
CA GLU A 118 -10.31 -20.67 17.48
C GLU A 118 -11.32 -21.81 17.68
N PRO A 119 -11.25 -22.60 18.78
CA PRO A 119 -12.28 -23.59 19.07
C PRO A 119 -13.62 -22.86 19.28
N GLU A 120 -14.72 -23.47 18.84
CA GLU A 120 -16.12 -23.10 19.07
C GLU A 120 -16.40 -22.81 20.56
N LYS A 121 -15.96 -21.65 21.07
CA LYS A 121 -16.12 -21.21 22.47
C LYS A 121 -17.21 -20.16 22.63
N GLU A 122 -18.04 -19.96 21.62
CA GLU A 122 -19.18 -19.04 21.64
C GLU A 122 -20.53 -19.75 21.49
N SER A 123 -20.58 -21.08 21.66
CA SER A 123 -21.84 -21.81 21.85
C SER A 123 -22.08 -22.15 23.32
N GLU A 124 -22.34 -21.14 24.15
CA GLU A 124 -23.08 -21.27 25.43
C GLU A 124 -23.92 -20.01 25.70
#